data_AF-A0A1F6ZDW8-F1
#
_entry.id   AF-A0A1F6ZDW8-F1
#
_cell.length_a   1.000
_cell.length_b   1.000
_cell.length_c   1.000
_cell.angle_alpha   90.00
_cell.angle_beta   90.00
_cell.angle_gamma   90.00
#
_symmetry.space_group_name_H-M   'P 1'
#
loop_
_entity.id
_entity.type
_entity.pdbx_description
1 polymer ?
#
loop_
_entity_poly.entity_id
_entity_poly.type
_entity_poly.pdbx_seq_one_letter_code
_entity_poly.pdbx_strand_id
1 'polypeptide(L)'
;MKKFFILLGLVVLLSTSIFAADVSKVGDWWGTVTINENVDTDGATVSAYINNTKVASATVGQYVSGYYLIHVEGSIGNIVLFKVNGKDAITDVWSNADHELNLIVNISSSDDSDDSDSSGGGGGGGGGGGGTTTSGGSNLLSTASTTSGSSSTNNQDNNGDKTTDISKKGELSSTNFLTGAVTGITNFAKSPEGIASIVLLSVICGAIAFVSIKKKFAKKPENPEGGKQDSSDNKANQNA
;
A
#
# COMPACT_ATOMS: atom_id res chain seq x y z
N MET A 1 -6.51 -26.10 33.48
CA MET A 1 -6.83 -24.67 33.25
C MET A 1 -5.60 -23.76 33.35
N LYS A 2 -4.77 -23.80 34.40
CA LYS A 2 -3.54 -22.96 34.51
C LYS A 2 -2.60 -22.98 33.29
N LYS A 3 -2.36 -24.15 32.68
CA LYS A 3 -1.50 -24.29 31.48
C LYS A 3 -2.03 -23.56 30.24
N PHE A 4 -3.35 -23.38 30.13
CA PHE A 4 -3.98 -22.69 28.99
C PHE A 4 -3.79 -21.17 29.07
N PHE A 5 -3.90 -20.58 30.27
CA PHE A 5 -3.64 -19.16 30.48
C PHE A 5 -2.18 -18.78 30.26
N ILE A 6 -1.24 -19.65 30.63
CA ILE A 6 0.20 -19.45 30.36
C ILE A 6 0.47 -19.46 28.86
N LEU A 7 -0.13 -20.40 28.12
CA LEU A 7 0.03 -20.47 26.66
C LEU A 7 -0.59 -19.25 25.95
N LEU A 8 -1.78 -18.82 26.37
CA LEU A 8 -2.45 -17.63 25.81
C LEU A 8 -1.64 -16.36 26.08
N GLY A 9 -1.11 -16.20 27.30
CA GLY A 9 -0.23 -15.07 27.64
C GLY A 9 1.03 -15.04 26.79
N LEU A 10 1.66 -16.21 26.56
CA LEU A 10 2.84 -16.32 25.70
C LEU A 10 2.53 -15.97 24.24
N VAL A 11 1.38 -16.41 23.70
CA VAL A 11 0.96 -16.09 22.32
C VAL A 11 0.73 -14.58 22.16
N VAL A 12 0.10 -13.93 23.15
CA VAL A 12 -0.08 -12.47 23.13
C VAL A 12 1.26 -11.74 23.20
N LEU A 13 2.19 -12.17 24.05
CA LEU A 13 3.52 -11.58 24.20
C LEU A 13 4.40 -11.77 22.94
N LEU A 14 4.30 -12.92 22.29
CA LEU A 14 4.99 -13.19 21.02
C LEU A 14 4.36 -12.39 19.87
N SER A 15 3.03 -12.18 19.89
CA SER A 15 2.35 -11.40 18.84
C SER A 15 2.68 -9.92 18.84
N THR A 16 3.07 -9.34 19.98
CA THR A 16 3.52 -7.93 20.05
C THR A 16 4.95 -7.71 19.53
N SER A 17 5.67 -8.78 19.15
CA SER A 17 7.11 -8.72 18.83
C SER A 17 7.42 -8.46 17.36
N ILE A 18 6.44 -8.33 16.47
CA ILE A 18 6.67 -8.29 15.01
C ILE A 18 6.67 -6.86 14.43
N PHE A 19 6.44 -5.83 15.26
CA PHE A 19 6.72 -4.46 14.84
C PHE A 19 8.22 -4.19 14.99
N ALA A 20 9.03 -4.79 14.11
CA ALA A 20 10.33 -4.21 13.80
C ALA A 20 10.03 -2.80 13.29
N ALA A 21 10.26 -1.79 14.12
CA ALA A 21 10.20 -0.40 13.70
C ALA A 21 11.15 -0.30 12.51
N ASP A 22 10.58 -0.17 11.31
CA ASP A 22 11.36 0.04 10.10
C ASP A 22 12.12 1.33 10.35
N VAL A 23 13.45 1.23 10.50
CA VAL A 23 14.27 2.38 10.85
C VAL A 23 14.18 3.31 9.67
N SER A 24 13.42 4.40 9.81
CA SER A 24 13.32 5.44 8.80
C SER A 24 14.73 5.86 8.43
N LYS A 25 15.04 5.77 7.14
CA LYS A 25 16.30 6.23 6.61
C LYS A 25 16.04 7.49 5.79
N VAL A 26 17.03 8.36 5.76
CA VAL A 26 17.02 9.56 4.92
C VAL A 26 17.67 9.18 3.58
N GLY A 27 16.99 9.49 2.47
CA GLY A 27 17.58 9.46 1.14
C GLY A 27 17.56 10.87 0.54
N ASP A 28 18.52 11.16 -0.33
CA ASP A 28 18.69 12.49 -0.92
C ASP A 28 18.27 12.47 -2.39
N TRP A 29 17.39 13.39 -2.77
CA TRP A 29 17.02 13.64 -4.16
C TRP A 29 17.49 15.02 -4.57
N TRP A 30 18.08 15.10 -5.75
CA TRP A 30 18.55 16.36 -6.32
C TRP A 30 18.40 16.37 -7.84
N GLY A 31 18.36 17.56 -8.41
CA GLY A 31 18.25 17.73 -9.85
C GLY A 31 17.73 19.11 -10.21
N THR A 32 17.32 19.27 -11.46
CA THR A 32 16.76 20.53 -11.98
C THR A 32 15.24 20.52 -11.96
N VAL A 33 14.64 21.72 -11.93
CA VAL A 33 13.19 21.90 -12.07
C VAL A 33 12.89 22.74 -13.31
N THR A 34 12.04 22.21 -14.18
CA THR A 34 11.53 22.89 -15.37
C THR A 34 10.03 23.07 -15.26
N ILE A 35 9.54 24.30 -15.38
CA ILE A 35 8.11 24.64 -15.37
C ILE A 35 7.76 25.29 -16.71
N ASN A 36 6.87 24.67 -17.49
CA ASN A 36 6.47 25.18 -18.82
C ASN A 36 7.68 25.49 -19.71
N GLU A 37 8.64 24.56 -19.80
CA GLU A 37 9.91 24.70 -20.53
C GLU A 37 10.87 25.78 -20.00
N ASN A 38 10.51 26.51 -18.94
CA ASN A 38 11.40 27.46 -18.28
C ASN A 38 12.25 26.74 -17.22
N VAL A 39 13.57 26.92 -17.29
CA VAL A 39 14.57 26.34 -16.38
C VAL A 39 14.90 27.26 -15.20
N ASP A 40 14.60 28.55 -15.30
CA ASP A 40 14.74 29.50 -14.20
C ASP A 40 13.47 29.49 -13.35
N THR A 41 13.44 28.55 -12.40
CA THR A 41 12.30 28.28 -11.52
C THR A 41 12.62 28.56 -10.05
N ASP A 42 13.58 29.44 -9.80
CA ASP A 42 14.01 29.80 -8.45
C ASP A 42 12.83 30.28 -7.60
N GLY A 43 12.78 29.81 -6.36
CA GLY A 43 11.68 30.06 -5.44
C GLY A 43 10.50 29.08 -5.57
N ALA A 44 10.46 28.21 -6.59
CA ALA A 44 9.50 27.11 -6.64
C ALA A 44 9.68 26.16 -5.45
N THR A 45 8.60 25.53 -5.01
CA THR A 45 8.61 24.56 -3.91
C THR A 45 8.49 23.14 -4.45
N VAL A 46 9.49 22.31 -4.16
CA VAL A 46 9.45 20.86 -4.39
C VAL A 46 8.99 20.19 -3.11
N SER A 47 7.97 19.34 -3.18
CA SER A 47 7.46 18.56 -2.04
C SER A 47 7.44 17.08 -2.38
N ALA A 48 7.85 16.25 -1.42
CA ALA A 48 7.82 14.79 -1.54
C ALA A 48 6.70 14.21 -0.68
N TYR A 49 5.99 13.22 -1.22
CA TYR A 49 4.87 12.54 -0.57
C TYR A 49 5.07 11.03 -0.58
N ILE A 50 4.79 10.38 0.54
CA ILE A 50 4.72 8.92 0.64
C ILE A 50 3.32 8.59 1.17
N ASN A 51 2.58 7.73 0.47
CA ASN A 51 1.19 7.38 0.82
C ASN A 51 0.31 8.63 1.04
N ASN A 52 0.39 9.59 0.12
CA ASN A 52 -0.35 10.87 0.16
C ASN A 52 -0.04 11.78 1.36
N THR A 53 0.94 11.44 2.20
CA THR A 53 1.40 12.29 3.31
C THR A 53 2.66 13.03 2.88
N LYS A 54 2.70 14.35 3.06
CA LYS A 54 3.90 15.15 2.78
C LYS A 54 4.98 14.79 3.80
N VAL A 55 6.11 14.30 3.32
CA VAL A 55 7.24 13.87 4.16
C VAL A 55 8.40 14.86 4.13
N ALA A 56 8.56 15.62 3.04
CA ALA A 56 9.64 16.60 2.91
C ALA A 56 9.26 17.76 1.97
N SER A 57 10.00 18.87 2.05
CA SER A 57 9.88 20.02 1.16
C SER A 57 11.21 20.75 1.02
N ALA A 58 11.49 21.29 -0.17
CA ALA A 58 12.67 22.10 -0.47
C ALA A 58 12.31 23.26 -1.41
N THR A 59 13.14 24.30 -1.42
CA THR A 59 13.00 25.46 -2.32
C THR A 59 14.04 25.37 -3.42
N VAL A 60 13.60 25.50 -4.67
CA VAL A 60 14.48 25.54 -5.85
C VAL A 60 15.33 26.80 -5.81
N GLY A 61 16.60 26.69 -6.19
CA GLY A 61 17.51 27.83 -6.22
C GLY A 61 18.17 28.17 -4.89
N GLN A 62 17.91 27.41 -3.82
CA GLN A 62 18.45 27.73 -2.49
C GLN A 62 19.99 27.69 -2.45
N TYR A 63 20.59 26.72 -3.15
CA TYR A 63 22.04 26.54 -3.20
C TYR A 63 22.63 26.83 -4.59
N VAL A 64 21.92 26.42 -5.64
CA VAL A 64 22.28 26.63 -7.05
C VAL A 64 20.99 26.94 -7.82
N SER A 65 20.99 28.01 -8.62
CA SER A 65 19.84 28.43 -9.41
C SER A 65 19.34 27.30 -10.32
N GLY A 66 18.02 27.07 -10.34
CA GLY A 66 17.35 26.01 -11.09
C GLY A 66 17.43 24.60 -10.47
N TYR A 67 18.23 24.42 -9.40
CA TYR A 67 18.41 23.12 -8.74
C TYR A 67 17.67 23.02 -7.41
N TYR A 68 17.28 21.80 -7.06
CA TYR A 68 16.77 21.45 -5.74
C TYR A 68 17.62 20.36 -5.09
N LEU A 69 17.58 20.32 -3.75
CA LEU A 69 18.06 19.22 -2.93
C LEU A 69 17.02 18.99 -1.83
N ILE A 70 16.49 17.78 -1.75
CA ILE A 70 15.46 17.40 -0.78
C ILE A 70 15.83 16.09 -0.09
N HIS A 71 15.74 16.10 1.24
CA HIS A 71 15.99 14.94 2.09
C HIS A 71 14.65 14.27 2.40
N VAL A 72 14.46 13.03 1.95
CA VAL A 72 13.20 12.29 2.10
C VAL A 72 13.41 11.11 3.03
N GLU A 73 12.72 11.15 4.17
CA GLU A 73 12.62 10.02 5.10
C GLU A 73 11.65 8.96 4.59
N GLY A 74 12.09 7.70 4.57
CA GLY A 74 11.26 6.58 4.11
C GLY A 74 11.91 5.22 4.32
N SER A 75 11.23 4.20 3.79
CA SER A 75 11.70 2.80 3.79
C SER A 75 11.90 2.30 2.36
N ILE A 76 12.81 1.33 2.19
CA ILE A 76 13.11 0.69 0.89
C ILE A 76 11.82 0.20 0.23
N GLY A 77 11.62 0.62 -1.03
CA GLY A 77 10.45 0.24 -1.82
C GLY A 77 9.22 1.12 -1.63
N ASN A 78 9.26 2.13 -0.77
CA ASN A 78 8.21 3.15 -0.74
C ASN A 78 8.17 3.92 -2.07
N ILE A 79 6.98 4.26 -2.54
CA ILE A 79 6.82 5.13 -3.72
C ILE A 79 6.78 6.57 -3.22
N VAL A 80 7.70 7.39 -3.72
CA VAL A 80 7.81 8.81 -3.44
C VAL A 80 7.19 9.58 -4.61
N LEU A 81 6.15 10.37 -4.35
CA LEU A 81 5.55 11.28 -5.32
C LEU A 81 6.14 12.68 -5.11
N PHE A 82 6.78 13.21 -6.14
CA PHE A 82 7.27 14.58 -6.17
C PHE A 82 6.25 15.52 -6.79
N LYS A 83 6.04 16.65 -6.13
CA LYS A 83 5.21 17.75 -6.61
C LYS A 83 6.03 19.03 -6.69
N VAL A 84 5.79 19.85 -7.71
CA VAL A 84 6.34 21.20 -7.84
C VAL A 84 5.19 22.20 -7.76
N ASN A 85 5.24 23.12 -6.79
CA ASN A 85 4.16 24.07 -6.51
C ASN A 85 2.77 23.39 -6.36
N GLY A 86 2.76 22.20 -5.75
CA GLY A 86 1.53 21.41 -5.53
C GLY A 86 1.03 20.60 -6.73
N LYS A 87 1.64 20.74 -7.91
CA LYS A 87 1.31 19.94 -9.10
C LYS A 87 2.20 18.70 -9.18
N ASP A 88 1.61 17.56 -9.50
CA ASP A 88 2.32 16.28 -9.61
C ASP A 88 3.35 16.34 -10.76
N ALA A 89 4.59 15.93 -10.47
CA ALA A 89 5.68 15.93 -11.44
C ALA A 89 6.04 14.51 -11.86
N ILE A 90 6.61 13.73 -10.93
CA ILE A 90 7.10 12.38 -11.18
C ILE A 90 7.07 11.55 -9.88
N THR A 91 7.05 10.23 -10.01
CA THR A 91 7.20 9.29 -8.91
C THR A 91 8.51 8.54 -9.02
N ASP A 92 9.12 8.21 -7.89
CA ASP A 92 10.32 7.38 -7.82
C ASP A 92 10.23 6.38 -6.65
N VAL A 93 11.08 5.36 -6.64
CA VAL A 93 11.13 4.33 -5.59
C VAL A 93 12.24 4.64 -4.60
N TRP A 94 11.87 4.78 -3.32
CA TRP A 94 12.82 5.03 -2.25
C TRP A 94 13.87 3.91 -2.18
N SER A 95 15.14 4.31 -2.19
CA SER A 95 16.32 3.45 -2.03
C SER A 95 17.38 4.15 -1.17
N ASN A 96 18.38 3.42 -0.65
CA ASN A 96 19.44 4.00 0.17
C ASN A 96 20.50 4.79 -0.62
N ALA A 97 20.37 4.89 -1.94
CA ALA A 97 21.30 5.63 -2.78
C ALA A 97 20.87 7.10 -2.89
N ASP A 98 21.78 7.95 -3.36
CA ASP A 98 21.42 9.27 -3.84
C ASP A 98 20.67 9.14 -5.17
N HIS A 99 19.68 10.01 -5.37
CA HIS A 99 18.81 9.99 -6.53
C HIS A 99 18.94 11.30 -7.31
N GLU A 100 19.45 11.21 -8.53
CA GLU A 100 19.41 12.32 -9.48
C GLU A 100 18.09 12.27 -10.26
N LEU A 101 17.24 13.27 -10.10
CA LEU A 101 15.90 13.30 -10.65
C LEU A 101 15.56 14.72 -11.15
N ASN A 102 15.36 14.86 -12.46
CA ASN A 102 14.92 16.12 -13.05
C ASN A 102 13.39 16.19 -13.07
N LEU A 103 12.84 17.27 -12.54
CA LEU A 103 11.40 17.48 -12.41
C LEU A 103 10.93 18.38 -13.55
N ILE A 104 9.96 17.90 -14.32
CA ILE A 104 9.33 18.66 -15.40
C ILE A 104 7.84 18.76 -15.09
N VAL A 105 7.32 19.98 -14.98
CA VAL A 105 5.90 20.23 -14.77
C VAL A 105 5.37 21.17 -15.85
N ASN A 106 4.31 20.72 -16.51
CA ASN A 106 3.55 21.56 -17.43
C ASN A 106 2.31 22.06 -16.70
N ILE A 107 2.34 23.33 -16.28
CA ILE A 107 1.22 24.01 -15.67
C ILE A 107 0.42 24.64 -16.80
N SER A 108 -0.62 23.94 -17.28
CA SER A 108 -1.65 24.57 -18.08
C SER A 108 -2.31 25.66 -17.24
N SER A 109 -2.26 26.90 -17.71
CA SER A 109 -2.76 28.11 -17.02
C SER A 109 -4.28 28.16 -16.84
N SER A 110 -4.98 27.02 -16.88
CA SER A 110 -6.44 26.93 -16.93
C SER A 110 -7.04 25.98 -15.89
N ASP A 111 -6.25 25.41 -14.97
CA ASP A 111 -6.81 24.70 -13.83
C ASP A 111 -7.13 25.70 -12.69
N ASP A 112 -8.18 26.50 -12.92
CA ASP A 112 -8.98 27.11 -11.84
C ASP A 112 -9.78 25.99 -11.14
N SER A 113 -9.07 24.97 -10.65
CA SER A 113 -9.64 23.95 -9.77
C SER A 113 -9.72 24.58 -8.39
N ASP A 114 -10.79 25.33 -8.17
CA ASP A 114 -11.30 25.75 -6.87
C ASP A 114 -11.61 24.52 -6.01
N ASP A 115 -10.59 23.78 -5.56
CA ASP A 115 -10.70 22.86 -4.42
C ASP A 115 -10.74 23.70 -3.14
N SER A 116 -11.86 24.40 -3.01
CA SER A 116 -12.29 25.04 -1.79
C SER A 116 -12.78 23.95 -0.84
N ASP A 117 -11.84 23.32 -0.13
CA ASP A 117 -12.10 22.63 1.14
C ASP A 117 -12.52 23.68 2.20
N SER A 118 -13.69 24.26 1.98
CA SER A 118 -14.39 25.13 2.92
C SER A 118 -15.14 24.24 3.91
N SER A 119 -14.42 23.79 4.95
CA SER A 119 -15.05 23.23 6.14
C SER A 119 -15.83 24.35 6.84
N GLY A 120 -17.16 24.24 6.79
CA GLY A 120 -18.09 25.28 7.22
C GLY A 120 -17.91 25.78 8.66
N GLY A 121 -18.04 27.10 8.80
CA GLY A 121 -18.30 27.79 10.06
C GLY A 121 -19.18 29.01 9.75
N GLY A 122 -20.46 28.90 10.04
CA GLY A 122 -21.46 29.94 9.74
C GLY A 122 -21.32 31.18 10.61
N GLY A 123 -21.77 32.32 10.07
CA GLY A 123 -21.93 33.58 10.81
C GLY A 123 -21.98 34.76 9.85
N GLY A 124 -23.18 35.20 9.49
CA GLY A 124 -23.43 36.15 8.40
C GLY A 124 -23.17 37.62 8.72
N GLY A 125 -23.28 38.45 7.66
CA GLY A 125 -23.49 39.89 7.79
C GLY A 125 -22.87 40.74 6.68
N GLY A 126 -23.64 41.00 5.62
CA GLY A 126 -23.75 42.34 5.01
C GLY A 126 -22.76 42.77 3.91
N GLY A 127 -23.30 42.94 2.69
CA GLY A 127 -23.27 44.25 2.01
C GLY A 127 -22.27 44.49 0.86
N GLY A 128 -22.79 44.43 -0.39
CA GLY A 128 -22.36 45.20 -1.58
C GLY A 128 -21.01 44.83 -2.21
N GLY A 129 -20.80 44.81 -3.53
CA GLY A 129 -21.58 45.15 -4.71
C GLY A 129 -20.61 45.36 -5.89
N GLY A 130 -20.94 44.83 -7.08
CA GLY A 130 -20.47 45.35 -8.38
C GLY A 130 -19.41 44.57 -9.18
N GLY A 131 -19.77 44.22 -10.43
CA GLY A 131 -18.86 44.10 -11.61
C GLY A 131 -18.47 42.68 -12.06
N THR A 132 -19.25 41.97 -12.91
CA THR A 132 -19.25 41.91 -14.41
C THR A 132 -18.12 41.11 -15.11
N THR A 133 -18.51 39.95 -15.68
CA THR A 133 -18.21 39.35 -17.03
C THR A 133 -16.73 39.06 -17.41
N THR A 134 -16.32 37.94 -18.04
CA THR A 134 -16.78 37.33 -19.31
C THR A 134 -15.94 36.07 -19.66
N SER A 135 -16.55 35.13 -20.43
CA SER A 135 -15.95 34.19 -21.44
C SER A 135 -14.97 33.10 -20.97
N GLY A 136 -15.11 31.81 -21.30
CA GLY A 136 -15.75 31.17 -22.46
C GLY A 136 -14.67 30.60 -23.39
N GLY A 137 -14.29 29.33 -23.21
CA GLY A 137 -13.25 28.69 -24.01
C GLY A 137 -13.22 27.17 -23.85
N SER A 138 -13.97 26.48 -24.71
CA SER A 138 -13.91 25.04 -24.93
C SER A 138 -12.63 24.65 -25.67
N ASN A 139 -11.87 23.67 -25.17
CA ASN A 139 -11.03 22.83 -26.01
C ASN A 139 -10.85 21.43 -25.39
N LEU A 140 -11.42 20.44 -26.08
CA LEU A 140 -11.13 19.03 -25.95
C LEU A 140 -9.75 18.77 -26.59
N LEU A 141 -8.76 18.35 -25.81
CA LEU A 141 -7.61 17.66 -26.39
C LEU A 141 -7.00 16.67 -25.40
N SER A 142 -6.95 15.42 -25.85
CA SER A 142 -6.57 14.21 -25.12
C SER A 142 -5.07 14.21 -24.80
N THR A 143 -4.71 14.24 -23.51
CA THR A 143 -3.32 14.05 -23.07
C THR A 143 -3.03 12.56 -22.93
N ALA A 144 -2.17 12.04 -23.80
CA ALA A 144 -1.58 10.72 -23.67
C ALA A 144 -0.55 10.72 -22.53
N SER A 145 -0.68 9.79 -21.59
CA SER A 145 0.31 9.49 -20.56
C SER A 145 1.56 8.89 -21.21
N THR A 146 2.64 9.65 -21.32
CA THR A 146 3.96 9.14 -21.68
C THR A 146 4.61 8.51 -20.46
N THR A 147 4.49 7.19 -20.35
CA THR A 147 5.30 6.38 -19.44
C THR A 147 6.74 6.37 -19.95
N SER A 148 7.57 7.24 -19.39
CA SER A 148 9.02 7.20 -19.62
C SER A 148 9.63 6.04 -18.82
N GLY A 149 9.58 4.85 -19.41
CA GLY A 149 10.39 3.71 -18.98
C GLY A 149 11.81 3.87 -19.48
N SER A 150 12.66 4.54 -18.71
CA SER A 150 14.11 4.51 -18.93
C SER A 150 14.63 3.13 -18.51
N SER A 151 14.75 2.23 -19.50
CA SER A 151 15.57 1.03 -19.38
C SER A 151 16.68 1.14 -20.43
N SER A 152 17.79 1.73 -20.01
CA SER A 152 19.04 1.66 -20.75
C SER A 152 19.51 0.20 -20.75
N THR A 153 19.18 -0.54 -21.81
CA THR A 153 19.89 -1.78 -22.14
C THR A 153 20.70 -1.50 -23.38
N ASN A 154 21.98 -1.27 -23.15
CA ASN A 154 23.03 -1.21 -24.15
C ASN A 154 23.09 -2.58 -24.84
N ASN A 155 22.71 -2.68 -26.12
CA ASN A 155 23.20 -3.77 -26.96
C ASN A 155 23.15 -3.41 -28.46
N GLN A 156 24.29 -2.92 -28.93
CA GLN A 156 25.04 -3.43 -30.07
C GLN A 156 24.31 -3.64 -31.41
N ASP A 157 24.68 -2.78 -32.35
CA ASP A 157 24.71 -2.96 -33.81
C ASP A 157 24.34 -4.36 -34.34
N ASN A 158 23.33 -4.43 -35.21
CA ASN A 158 23.58 -4.93 -36.56
C ASN A 158 22.45 -4.62 -37.56
N ASN A 159 22.91 -3.98 -38.62
CA ASN A 159 22.36 -3.78 -39.95
C ASN A 159 21.66 -5.02 -40.54
N GLY A 160 20.48 -4.83 -41.17
CA GLY A 160 19.90 -5.85 -42.07
C GLY A 160 18.37 -5.92 -42.11
N ASP A 161 17.79 -5.10 -42.99
CA ASP A 161 16.60 -5.39 -43.83
C ASP A 161 15.98 -6.80 -43.71
N LYS A 162 14.72 -6.90 -43.24
CA LYS A 162 13.67 -7.75 -43.85
C LYS A 162 12.30 -7.56 -43.19
N THR A 163 11.37 -6.99 -43.95
CA THR A 163 9.93 -6.93 -43.68
C THR A 163 9.35 -8.34 -43.55
N THR A 164 8.75 -8.66 -42.41
CA THR A 164 7.89 -9.86 -42.26
C THR A 164 6.65 -9.51 -41.44
N ASP A 165 5.52 -9.40 -42.13
CA ASP A 165 4.18 -9.32 -41.55
C ASP A 165 3.89 -10.63 -40.80
N ILE A 166 3.81 -10.57 -39.47
CA ILE A 166 3.31 -11.67 -38.65
C ILE A 166 2.07 -11.19 -37.91
N SER A 167 0.92 -11.59 -38.47
CA SER A 167 -0.39 -11.58 -37.83
C SER A 167 -0.31 -12.27 -36.46
N LYS A 168 -0.36 -11.48 -35.39
CA LYS A 168 -0.48 -11.97 -34.01
C LYS A 168 -1.96 -12.02 -33.63
N LYS A 169 -2.49 -13.24 -33.67
CA LYS A 169 -3.74 -13.67 -33.05
C LYS A 169 -3.68 -13.37 -31.55
N GLY A 170 -4.54 -12.47 -31.08
CA GLY A 170 -4.61 -12.07 -29.67
C GLY A 170 -5.08 -13.22 -28.78
N GLU A 171 -4.15 -13.77 -27.99
CA GLU A 171 -4.50 -14.51 -26.78
C GLU A 171 -4.82 -13.50 -25.67
N LEU A 172 -6.09 -13.46 -25.29
CA LEU A 172 -6.58 -12.77 -24.11
C LEU A 172 -6.07 -13.50 -22.86
N SER A 173 -4.89 -13.13 -22.39
CA SER A 173 -4.36 -13.62 -21.10
C SER A 173 -5.06 -12.89 -19.95
N SER A 174 -6.02 -13.58 -19.33
CA SER A 174 -6.89 -13.13 -18.25
C SER A 174 -6.33 -13.45 -16.85
N THR A 175 -5.06 -13.13 -16.58
CA THR A 175 -4.42 -13.41 -15.27
C THR A 175 -4.42 -12.24 -14.28
N ASN A 176 -4.94 -11.07 -14.66
CA ASN A 176 -4.84 -9.85 -13.82
C ASN A 176 -5.82 -9.79 -12.64
N PHE A 177 -6.77 -10.71 -12.51
CA PHE A 177 -7.77 -10.65 -11.44
C PHE A 177 -7.28 -11.24 -10.11
N LEU A 178 -6.28 -12.13 -10.11
CA LEU A 178 -5.77 -12.72 -8.86
C LEU A 178 -4.78 -11.81 -8.13
N THR A 179 -3.99 -11.03 -8.87
CA THR A 179 -2.93 -10.19 -8.27
C THR A 179 -3.51 -9.01 -7.49
N GLY A 180 -4.61 -8.40 -7.96
CA GLY A 180 -5.23 -7.25 -7.29
C GLY A 180 -5.82 -7.57 -5.91
N ALA A 181 -6.40 -8.77 -5.74
CA ALA A 181 -6.96 -9.20 -4.45
C ALA A 181 -5.88 -9.49 -3.40
N VAL A 182 -4.70 -9.98 -3.81
CA VAL A 182 -3.60 -10.29 -2.90
C VAL A 182 -2.91 -9.02 -2.40
N THR A 183 -2.70 -8.02 -3.27
CA THR A 183 -2.08 -6.74 -2.87
C THR A 183 -2.94 -5.99 -1.85
N GLY A 184 -4.27 -6.01 -2.00
CA GLY A 184 -5.20 -5.37 -1.06
C GLY A 184 -5.11 -5.94 0.36
N ILE A 185 -4.97 -7.27 0.50
CA ILE A 185 -4.89 -7.93 1.82
C ILE A 185 -3.55 -7.60 2.50
N THR A 186 -2.46 -7.49 1.75
CA THR A 186 -1.14 -7.14 2.32
C THR A 186 -1.08 -5.71 2.86
N ASN A 187 -1.73 -4.76 2.20
CA ASN A 187 -1.81 -3.38 2.69
C ASN A 187 -2.75 -3.26 3.89
N PHE A 188 -3.87 -4.00 3.89
CA PHE A 188 -4.77 -4.06 5.04
C PHE A 188 -4.08 -4.65 6.27
N ALA A 189 -3.33 -5.75 6.12
CA ALA A 189 -2.59 -6.37 7.22
C ALA A 189 -1.44 -5.49 7.78
N LYS A 190 -1.04 -4.44 7.07
CA LYS A 190 -0.05 -3.46 7.53
C LYS A 190 -0.67 -2.23 8.21
N SER A 191 -1.97 -1.99 8.04
CA SER A 191 -2.64 -0.86 8.69
C SER A 191 -2.92 -1.17 10.17
N PRO A 192 -2.92 -0.16 11.06
CA PRO A 192 -3.30 -0.36 12.46
C PRO A 192 -4.69 -0.98 12.62
N GLU A 193 -5.65 -0.60 11.78
CA GLU A 193 -7.01 -1.15 11.81
C GLU A 193 -7.05 -2.62 11.38
N GLY A 194 -6.29 -2.99 10.35
CA GLY A 194 -6.27 -4.36 9.85
C GLY A 194 -5.61 -5.34 10.82
N ILE A 195 -4.57 -4.90 11.53
CA ILE A 195 -3.95 -5.72 12.58
C ILE A 195 -4.92 -5.93 13.74
N ALA A 196 -5.61 -4.88 14.20
CA ALA A 196 -6.63 -5.00 15.25
C ALA A 196 -7.74 -5.99 14.86
N SER A 197 -8.20 -5.93 13.60
CA SER A 197 -9.17 -6.86 13.02
C SER A 197 -8.71 -8.32 13.06
N ILE A 198 -7.47 -8.60 12.62
CA ILE A 198 -6.91 -9.96 12.59
C ILE A 198 -6.76 -10.52 14.01
N VAL A 199 -6.28 -9.70 14.96
CA VAL A 199 -6.17 -10.10 16.37
C VAL A 199 -7.55 -10.43 16.94
N LEU A 200 -8.56 -9.58 16.73
CA LEU A 200 -9.92 -9.83 17.19
C LEU A 200 -10.50 -11.14 16.63
N LEU A 201 -10.32 -11.38 15.33
CA LEU A 201 -10.80 -12.60 14.67
C LEU A 201 -10.13 -13.85 15.25
N SER A 202 -8.82 -13.79 15.51
CA SER A 202 -8.08 -14.90 16.12
C SER A 202 -8.59 -15.26 17.52
N VAL A 203 -8.94 -14.25 18.33
CA VAL A 203 -9.52 -14.44 19.68
C VAL A 203 -10.89 -15.08 19.59
N ILE A 204 -11.75 -14.64 18.67
CA ILE A 204 -13.08 -15.23 18.44
C ILE A 204 -12.96 -16.69 18.03
N CYS A 205 -12.10 -17.00 17.04
CA CYS A 205 -11.86 -18.37 16.61
C CYS A 205 -11.32 -19.25 17.76
N GLY A 206 -10.38 -18.73 18.56
CA GLY A 206 -9.87 -19.42 19.74
C GLY A 206 -10.95 -19.71 20.78
N ALA A 207 -11.86 -18.75 21.04
CA ALA A 207 -12.98 -18.94 21.95
C ALA A 207 -13.97 -20.02 21.47
N ILE A 208 -14.31 -20.01 20.17
CA ILE A 208 -15.21 -21.02 19.56
C ILE A 208 -14.60 -22.41 19.65
N ALA A 209 -13.31 -22.55 19.32
CA ALA A 209 -12.59 -23.82 19.43
C ALA A 209 -12.58 -24.32 20.89
N PHE A 210 -12.33 -23.43 21.85
CA PHE A 210 -12.32 -23.78 23.27
C PHE A 210 -13.68 -24.29 23.77
N VAL A 211 -14.78 -23.62 23.42
CA VAL A 211 -16.15 -24.06 23.78
C VAL A 211 -16.46 -25.42 23.19
N SER A 212 -16.05 -25.67 21.94
CA SER A 212 -16.27 -26.93 21.23
C SER A 212 -15.55 -28.10 21.91
N ILE A 213 -14.29 -27.89 22.32
CA ILE A 213 -13.50 -28.88 23.05
C ILE A 213 -14.12 -29.17 24.43
N LYS A 214 -14.58 -28.13 25.15
CA LYS A 214 -15.22 -28.30 26.47
C LYS A 214 -16.50 -29.15 26.40
N LYS A 215 -17.33 -28.96 25.36
CA LYS A 215 -18.53 -29.77 25.15
C LYS A 215 -18.20 -31.24 24.92
N LYS A 216 -17.11 -31.53 24.20
CA LYS A 216 -16.70 -32.92 23.90
C LYS A 216 -16.25 -33.69 25.15
N PHE A 217 -15.60 -33.01 26.10
CA PHE A 217 -15.18 -33.62 27.36
C PHE A 217 -16.27 -33.67 28.45
N ALA A 218 -17.39 -32.97 28.27
CA ALA A 218 -18.52 -33.01 29.21
C ALA A 218 -19.47 -34.20 28.99
N LYS A 219 -19.39 -34.90 27.85
CA LYS A 219 -20.08 -36.18 27.68
C LYS A 219 -19.36 -37.25 28.52
N LYS A 220 -19.88 -37.46 29.72
CA LYS A 220 -19.53 -38.55 30.64
C LYS A 220 -19.59 -39.87 29.87
N PRO A 221 -18.59 -40.78 29.98
CA PRO A 221 -18.71 -42.10 29.37
C PRO A 221 -19.93 -42.79 29.99
N GLU A 222 -20.95 -43.05 29.18
CA GLU A 222 -22.03 -43.93 29.57
C GLU A 222 -21.41 -45.30 29.82
N ASN A 223 -21.58 -45.78 31.06
CA ASN A 223 -21.10 -47.06 31.53
C ASN A 223 -21.77 -48.16 30.69
N PRO A 224 -21.03 -49.01 29.94
CA PRO A 224 -21.63 -50.16 29.28
C PRO A 224 -21.92 -51.23 30.34
N GLU A 225 -23.02 -51.06 31.09
CA GLU A 225 -23.60 -52.16 31.86
C GLU A 225 -24.27 -53.13 30.88
N GLY A 226 -23.82 -54.39 30.87
CA GLY A 226 -24.59 -55.47 30.25
C GLY A 226 -23.81 -56.52 29.45
N GLY A 227 -22.57 -56.85 29.82
CA GLY A 227 -21.93 -58.08 29.34
C GLY A 227 -22.51 -59.30 30.07
N LYS A 228 -23.41 -60.03 29.40
CA LYS A 228 -23.95 -61.33 29.85
C LYS A 228 -22.82 -62.30 30.22
N GLN A 229 -22.90 -62.82 31.43
CA GLN A 229 -22.07 -63.90 31.95
C GLN A 229 -22.76 -65.23 31.61
N ASP A 230 -22.43 -65.82 30.46
CA ASP A 230 -22.86 -67.18 30.13
C ASP A 230 -21.97 -68.18 30.88
N SER A 231 -22.56 -68.82 31.88
CA SER A 231 -21.99 -69.95 32.62
C SER A 231 -21.92 -71.17 31.71
N SER A 232 -20.71 -71.64 31.43
CA SER A 232 -20.45 -72.95 30.84
C SER A 232 -19.58 -73.75 31.81
N ASP A 233 -20.24 -74.41 32.77
CA ASP A 233 -19.62 -75.42 33.62
C ASP A 233 -19.20 -76.62 32.76
N ASN A 234 -17.89 -76.79 32.62
CA ASN A 234 -17.25 -77.92 31.97
C ASN A 234 -16.07 -78.38 32.85
N LYS A 235 -16.20 -79.54 33.50
CA LYS A 235 -15.13 -80.52 33.81
C LYS A 235 -15.71 -81.68 34.64
N ALA A 236 -15.80 -82.87 34.06
CA ALA A 236 -14.79 -83.96 34.11
C ALA A 236 -14.84 -84.71 35.47
N ASN A 237 -15.52 -85.85 35.53
CA ASN A 237 -14.97 -87.19 35.21
C ASN A 237 -13.71 -87.52 36.02
N GLN A 238 -13.90 -88.15 37.19
CA GLN A 238 -12.86 -88.89 37.91
C GLN A 238 -13.24 -90.37 37.89
N ASN A 239 -12.48 -91.13 37.08
CA ASN A 239 -12.24 -92.55 37.25
C ASN A 239 -11.00 -92.70 38.16
N ALA A 240 -11.14 -93.41 39.28
CA ALA A 240 -10.16 -94.33 39.88
C ALA A 240 -10.71 -94.85 41.21
#